data_AF-A0AAU7X4J9-F1
#
_entry.id   AF-A0AAU7X4J9-F1
#
_cell.length_a   1.000
_cell.length_b   1.000
_cell.length_c   1.000
_cell.angle_alpha   90.00
_cell.angle_beta   90.00
_cell.angle_gamma   90.00
#
_symmetry.space_group_name_H-M   'P 1'
#
loop_
_entity.id
_entity.type
_entity.pdbx_description
1 polymer ?
#
loop_
_entity_poly.entity_id
_entity_poly.type
_entity_poly.pdbx_seq_one_letter_code
_entity_poly.pdbx_strand_id
1 'polypeptide(L)'
;MKSPTARQIAALPIRLGTDGEIEIALVTSRETRRWIVPKGWPMKGLKPYEAAAIEAKEEAGLVGEIEKKKLGSYQYFKRRDQRFDLCEVDLYKLWVKTELEDYREKDQRTVRWVNRREALAAIEEVGLRDLVERLGTAGSILPVRKRKKAAAEGETGTAEHAEATPRKKPKPIKAKRTSPPKSKRKRARSEPVETPAHAAN
;
A
#
# COMPACT_ATOMS: atom_id res chain seq x y z
N MET A 1 -34.56 11.11 13.90
CA MET A 1 -33.32 10.78 14.65
C MET A 1 -32.17 10.68 13.66
N LYS A 2 -31.07 11.41 13.82
CA LYS A 2 -29.89 11.27 12.94
C LYS A 2 -29.23 9.92 13.24
N SER A 3 -29.05 9.06 12.24
CA SER A 3 -28.25 7.85 12.39
C SER A 3 -26.84 8.23 12.85
N PRO A 4 -26.27 7.56 13.86
CA PRO A 4 -24.93 7.91 14.34
C PRO A 4 -23.92 7.73 13.20
N THR A 5 -23.13 8.78 12.93
CA THR A 5 -22.03 8.72 11.97
C THR A 5 -20.99 7.72 12.47
N ALA A 6 -20.71 6.70 11.66
CA ALA A 6 -19.69 5.72 12.02
C ALA A 6 -18.30 6.33 11.84
N ARG A 7 -17.37 6.08 12.77
CA ARG A 7 -15.99 6.56 12.66
C ARG A 7 -15.04 5.48 12.16
N GLN A 8 -14.18 5.86 11.22
CA GLN A 8 -13.09 5.05 10.70
C GLN A 8 -11.76 5.81 10.79
N ILE A 9 -10.67 5.06 10.67
CA ILE A 9 -9.31 5.60 10.58
C ILE A 9 -8.66 5.12 9.29
N ALA A 10 -7.76 5.91 8.75
CA ALA A 10 -7.05 5.58 7.52
C ALA A 10 -5.60 6.06 7.57
N ALA A 11 -4.73 5.31 6.91
CA ALA A 11 -3.36 5.73 6.63
C ALA A 11 -3.28 6.22 5.17
N LEU A 12 -2.62 7.34 4.94
CA LEU A 12 -2.20 7.79 3.61
C LEU A 12 -0.74 7.39 3.41
N PRO A 13 -0.44 6.28 2.71
CA PRO A 13 0.92 5.80 2.56
C PRO A 13 1.65 6.64 1.51
N ILE A 14 2.79 7.20 1.91
CA ILE A 14 3.61 8.12 1.13
C ILE A 14 5.05 7.63 1.11
N ARG A 15 5.68 7.72 -0.06
CA ARG A 15 7.14 7.65 -0.21
C ARG A 15 7.63 8.74 -1.15
N LEU A 16 8.95 8.95 -1.17
CA LEU A 16 9.58 9.77 -2.20
C LEU A 16 10.00 8.86 -3.36
N GLY A 17 9.59 9.23 -4.57
CA GLY A 17 10.09 8.66 -5.81
C GLY A 17 11.56 9.00 -6.03
N THR A 18 12.18 8.36 -7.02
CA THR A 18 13.59 8.61 -7.38
C THR A 18 13.83 10.01 -7.95
N ASP A 19 12.78 10.64 -8.45
CA ASP A 19 12.73 12.03 -8.92
C ASP A 19 12.55 13.05 -7.77
N GLY A 20 12.40 12.57 -6.53
CA GLY A 20 12.15 13.41 -5.35
C GLY A 20 10.69 13.82 -5.19
N GLU A 21 9.80 13.35 -6.07
CA GLU A 21 8.37 13.63 -6.00
C GLU A 21 7.63 12.67 -5.08
N ILE A 22 6.41 13.04 -4.71
CA ILE A 22 5.59 12.25 -3.80
C ILE A 22 4.89 11.14 -4.61
N GLU A 23 5.09 9.91 -4.16
CA GLU A 23 4.27 8.77 -4.57
C GLU A 23 3.33 8.37 -3.42
N ILE A 24 2.12 7.98 -3.79
CA ILE A 24 1.06 7.56 -2.88
C ILE A 24 0.70 6.11 -3.22
N ALA A 25 0.60 5.26 -2.21
CA ALA A 25 0.08 3.91 -2.40
C ALA A 25 -1.44 3.92 -2.30
N LEU A 26 -2.10 3.42 -3.33
CA LEU A 26 -3.52 3.12 -3.33
C LEU A 26 -3.74 1.62 -3.26
N VAL A 27 -4.86 1.23 -2.66
CA VAL A 27 -5.31 -0.14 -2.55
C VAL A 27 -6.72 -0.25 -3.09
N THR A 28 -7.07 -1.37 -3.73
CA THR A 28 -8.46 -1.60 -4.15
C THR A 28 -9.36 -1.96 -2.97
N SER A 29 -10.57 -1.42 -2.91
CA SER A 29 -11.62 -1.96 -2.05
C SER A 29 -11.92 -3.43 -2.40
N ARG A 30 -12.39 -4.22 -1.43
CA ARG A 30 -12.66 -5.65 -1.64
C ARG A 30 -13.83 -5.90 -2.59
N GLU A 31 -14.94 -5.20 -2.38
CA GLU A 31 -16.20 -5.45 -3.09
C GLU A 31 -16.25 -4.79 -4.47
N THR A 32 -15.90 -3.50 -4.54
CA THR A 32 -16.10 -2.68 -5.75
C THR A 32 -14.82 -2.44 -6.54
N ARG A 33 -13.67 -2.88 -6.02
CA ARG A 33 -12.34 -2.68 -6.62
C ARG A 33 -11.97 -1.21 -6.90
N ARG A 34 -12.63 -0.27 -6.22
CA ARG A 34 -12.30 1.16 -6.29
C ARG A 34 -10.99 1.45 -5.60
N TRP A 35 -10.23 2.41 -6.11
CA TRP A 35 -8.99 2.85 -5.47
C TRP A 35 -9.28 3.68 -4.22
N ILE A 36 -8.73 3.23 -3.10
CA ILE A 36 -8.84 3.84 -1.79
C ILE A 36 -7.45 3.86 -1.11
N VAL A 37 -7.41 4.39 0.10
CA VAL A 37 -6.29 4.22 1.02
C VAL A 37 -6.60 3.15 2.08
N PRO A 38 -5.59 2.49 2.69
CA PRO A 38 -5.82 1.53 3.75
C PRO A 38 -6.63 2.13 4.90
N LYS A 39 -7.72 1.47 5.29
CA LYS A 39 -8.63 2.03 6.29
C LYS A 39 -9.42 0.96 7.04
N GLY A 40 -9.73 1.25 8.30
CA GLY A 40 -10.50 0.34 9.14
C GLY A 40 -11.17 1.04 10.32
N TRP A 41 -11.42 0.26 11.36
CA TRP A 41 -12.15 0.72 12.54
C TRP A 41 -11.19 1.13 13.65
N PRO A 42 -11.55 2.12 14.50
CA PRO A 42 -10.80 2.38 15.72
C PRO A 42 -10.67 1.11 16.57
N MET A 43 -9.47 0.84 17.05
CA MET A 43 -9.16 -0.36 17.84
C MET A 43 -9.06 0.00 19.32
N LYS A 44 -9.70 -0.80 20.19
CA LYS A 44 -9.69 -0.57 21.64
C LYS A 44 -8.25 -0.62 22.17
N GLY A 45 -7.86 0.38 22.95
CA GLY A 45 -6.53 0.44 23.56
C GLY A 45 -5.42 0.96 22.64
N LEU A 46 -5.72 1.31 21.39
CA LEU A 46 -4.77 1.90 20.45
C LEU A 46 -5.14 3.34 20.14
N LYS A 47 -4.12 4.18 19.90
CA LYS A 47 -4.37 5.52 19.40
C LYS A 47 -4.80 5.43 17.92
N PRO A 48 -5.63 6.37 17.42
CA PRO A 48 -6.14 6.33 16.06
C PRO A 48 -5.07 6.18 14.96
N TYR A 49 -3.94 6.88 15.11
CA TYR A 49 -2.82 6.80 14.17
C TYR A 49 -2.10 5.45 14.23
N GLU A 50 -2.10 4.76 15.37
CA GLU A 50 -1.49 3.42 15.51
C GLU A 50 -2.36 2.37 14.83
N ALA A 51 -3.68 2.46 15.03
CA ALA A 51 -4.66 1.64 14.30
C ALA A 51 -4.53 1.84 12.77
N ALA A 52 -4.41 3.09 12.31
CA ALA A 52 -4.19 3.37 10.88
C ALA A 52 -2.92 2.73 10.32
N ALA A 53 -1.81 2.69 11.07
CA ALA A 53 -0.59 2.01 10.65
C ALA A 53 -0.78 0.48 10.56
N ILE A 54 -1.57 -0.10 11.47
CA ILE A 54 -1.92 -1.53 11.43
C ILE A 54 -2.73 -1.85 10.17
N GLU A 55 -3.74 -1.04 9.86
CA GLU A 55 -4.53 -1.22 8.63
C GLU A 55 -3.64 -1.13 7.38
N ALA A 56 -2.69 -0.18 7.31
CA ALA A 56 -1.74 -0.11 6.20
C ALA A 56 -0.88 -1.38 6.05
N LYS A 57 -0.45 -1.95 7.18
CA LYS A 57 0.32 -3.19 7.19
C LYS A 57 -0.56 -4.38 6.74
N GLU A 58 -1.78 -4.49 7.24
CA GLU A 58 -2.64 -5.64 6.98
C GLU A 58 -3.28 -5.61 5.59
N GLU A 59 -3.73 -4.45 5.13
CA GLU A 59 -4.43 -4.29 3.85
C GLU A 59 -3.47 -4.12 2.66
N ALA A 60 -2.26 -3.60 2.89
CA ALA A 60 -1.34 -3.24 1.80
C ALA A 60 0.11 -3.68 2.04
N GLY A 61 0.43 -4.33 3.16
CA GLY A 61 1.81 -4.73 3.47
C GLY A 61 2.76 -3.56 3.72
N LEU A 62 2.25 -2.35 4.03
CA LEU A 62 3.06 -1.15 4.12
C LEU A 62 3.43 -0.83 5.57
N VAL A 63 4.73 -0.72 5.85
CA VAL A 63 5.26 -0.42 7.19
C VAL A 63 6.12 0.85 7.13
N GLY A 64 5.95 1.73 8.11
CA GLY A 64 6.60 3.04 8.09
C GLY A 64 6.43 3.87 9.35
N GLU A 65 6.80 5.15 9.26
CA GLU A 65 6.59 6.14 10.31
C GLU A 65 5.26 6.86 10.11
N ILE A 66 4.30 6.63 11.02
CA ILE A 66 3.02 7.32 10.99
C ILE A 66 3.05 8.62 11.80
N GLU A 67 2.47 9.68 11.24
CA GLU A 67 2.32 10.95 11.94
C GLU A 67 1.17 10.91 12.95
N LYS A 68 1.40 11.44 14.15
CA LYS A 68 0.38 11.51 15.21
C LYS A 68 -0.73 12.52 14.90
N LYS A 69 -0.39 13.59 14.18
CA LYS A 69 -1.33 14.64 13.77
C LYS A 69 -2.12 14.13 12.56
N LYS A 70 -3.45 14.20 12.62
CA LYS A 70 -4.26 13.90 11.43
C LYS A 70 -4.02 14.94 10.34
N LEU A 71 -3.98 14.47 9.09
CA LEU A 71 -3.96 15.32 7.92
C LEU A 71 -5.29 16.05 7.75
N GLY A 72 -6.38 15.35 8.04
CA GLY A 72 -7.75 15.86 7.99
C GLY A 72 -8.74 14.71 8.15
N SER A 73 -10.00 14.99 7.88
CA SER A 73 -11.06 13.98 7.90
C SER A 73 -11.93 14.16 6.66
N TYR A 74 -12.51 13.07 6.16
CA TYR A 74 -13.46 13.10 5.06
C TYR A 74 -14.63 12.17 5.34
N GLN A 75 -15.73 12.38 4.63
CA GLN A 75 -16.93 11.56 4.77
C GLN A 75 -17.19 10.77 3.50
N TYR A 76 -17.74 9.58 3.65
CA TYR A 76 -18.26 8.78 2.55
C TYR A 76 -19.49 7.98 2.98
N PHE A 77 -20.30 7.57 2.01
CA PHE A 77 -21.43 6.68 2.27
C PHE A 77 -21.01 5.23 2.07
N LYS A 78 -21.00 4.46 3.17
CA LYS A 78 -20.81 3.02 3.11
C LYS A 78 -22.13 2.34 2.74
N ARG A 79 -22.15 1.68 1.58
CA ARG A 79 -23.30 0.86 1.17
C ARG A 79 -23.43 -0.38 2.05
N ARG A 80 -24.65 -0.65 2.50
CA ARG A 80 -25.12 -1.90 3.10
C ARG A 80 -26.26 -2.45 2.24
N ASP A 81 -26.70 -3.66 2.51
CA ASP A 81 -27.72 -4.35 1.72
C ASP A 81 -29.01 -3.53 1.54
N GLN A 82 -29.43 -2.78 2.57
CA GLN A 82 -30.70 -2.03 2.56
C GLN A 82 -30.55 -0.54 2.93
N ARG A 83 -29.33 -0.04 3.17
CA ARG A 83 -29.11 1.35 3.58
C ARG A 83 -27.71 1.87 3.26
N PHE A 84 -27.53 3.17 3.41
CA PHE A 84 -26.22 3.83 3.40
C PHE A 84 -25.89 4.35 4.80
N ASP A 85 -24.72 3.95 5.30
CA ASP A 85 -24.19 4.45 6.57
C ASP A 85 -23.20 5.58 6.26
N LEU A 86 -23.46 6.79 6.77
CA LEU A 86 -22.49 7.88 6.71
C LEU A 86 -21.30 7.54 7.60
N CYS A 87 -20.11 7.51 7.01
CA CYS A 87 -18.86 7.23 7.70
C CYS A 87 -17.95 8.46 7.64
N GLU A 88 -17.38 8.86 8.79
CA GLU A 88 -16.32 9.86 8.89
C GLU A 88 -14.98 9.14 9.08
N VAL A 89 -13.99 9.50 8.27
CA VAL A 89 -12.66 8.86 8.23
C VAL A 89 -11.61 9.87 8.64
N ASP A 90 -10.88 9.61 9.73
CA ASP A 90 -9.68 10.38 10.10
C ASP A 90 -8.46 9.85 9.33
N LEU A 91 -7.76 10.73 8.60
CA LEU A 91 -6.65 10.37 7.72
C LEU A 91 -5.30 10.78 8.33
N TYR A 92 -4.35 9.84 8.40
CA TYR A 92 -3.01 10.05 8.96
C TYR A 92 -1.94 9.76 7.92
N LYS A 93 -0.90 10.60 7.81
CA LYS A 93 0.22 10.36 6.89
C LYS A 93 1.10 9.22 7.40
N LEU A 94 1.41 8.28 6.53
CA LEU A 94 2.33 7.17 6.78
C LEU A 94 3.53 7.28 5.83
N TRP A 95 4.71 7.58 6.37
CA TRP A 95 5.95 7.56 5.61
C TRP A 95 6.47 6.14 5.49
N VAL A 96 6.21 5.50 4.35
CA VAL A 96 6.54 4.09 4.13
C VAL A 96 8.06 3.92 4.06
N LYS A 97 8.54 2.90 4.77
CA LYS A 97 9.95 2.48 4.79
C LYS A 97 10.15 1.10 4.18
N THR A 98 9.15 0.25 4.28
CA THR A 98 9.24 -1.16 3.88
C THR A 98 7.90 -1.64 3.37
N GLU A 99 7.97 -2.46 2.32
CA GLU A 99 6.83 -3.18 1.75
C GLU A 99 7.05 -4.67 2.06
N LEU A 100 6.06 -5.31 2.66
CA LEU A 100 6.12 -6.71 3.05
C LEU A 100 5.77 -7.60 1.86
N GLU A 101 6.52 -8.69 1.68
CA GLU A 101 6.24 -9.69 0.65
C GLU A 101 5.04 -10.58 1.00
N ASP A 102 4.74 -10.74 2.29
CA ASP A 102 3.62 -11.52 2.81
C ASP A 102 2.89 -10.74 3.92
N TYR A 103 1.57 -10.66 3.79
CA TYR A 103 0.69 -9.89 4.67
C TYR A 103 -0.77 -10.34 4.53
N ARG A 104 -1.58 -10.02 5.55
CA ARG A 104 -2.91 -10.59 5.79
C ARG A 104 -3.87 -10.54 4.60
N GLU A 105 -3.90 -9.44 3.85
CA GLU A 105 -4.84 -9.25 2.74
C GLU A 105 -4.18 -9.24 1.35
N LYS A 106 -2.96 -9.77 1.21
CA LYS A 106 -2.18 -9.75 -0.04
C LYS A 106 -2.95 -10.22 -1.27
N ASP A 107 -3.68 -11.33 -1.15
CA ASP A 107 -4.40 -11.92 -2.28
C ASP A 107 -5.84 -11.40 -2.42
N GLN A 108 -6.24 -10.45 -1.57
CA GLN A 108 -7.59 -9.88 -1.55
C GLN A 108 -7.64 -8.50 -2.21
N ARG A 109 -6.51 -7.80 -2.29
CA ARG A 109 -6.43 -6.42 -2.79
C ARG A 109 -5.25 -6.23 -3.73
N THR A 110 -5.38 -5.28 -4.65
CA THR A 110 -4.26 -4.80 -5.44
C THR A 110 -3.71 -3.54 -4.80
N VAL A 111 -2.39 -3.46 -4.65
CA VAL A 111 -1.67 -2.26 -4.21
C VAL A 111 -0.95 -1.66 -5.41
N ARG A 112 -1.01 -0.33 -5.56
CA ARG A 112 -0.28 0.38 -6.61
C ARG A 112 0.28 1.69 -6.07
N TRP A 113 1.57 1.92 -6.32
CA TRP A 113 2.18 3.23 -6.18
C TRP A 113 1.88 4.08 -7.41
N VAL A 114 1.43 5.30 -7.18
CA VAL A 114 1.09 6.28 -8.20
C VAL A 114 1.65 7.63 -7.80
N ASN A 115 1.96 8.47 -8.79
CA ASN A 115 2.25 9.87 -8.48
C ASN A 115 0.98 10.59 -8.01
N ARG A 116 1.14 11.79 -7.46
CA ARG A 116 0.03 12.58 -6.95
C ARG A 116 -1.08 12.83 -7.98
N ARG A 117 -0.74 13.15 -9.22
CA ARG A 117 -1.71 13.45 -10.28
C ARG A 117 -2.55 12.22 -10.62
N GLU A 118 -1.90 11.07 -10.74
CA GLU A 118 -2.56 9.78 -10.96
C GLU A 118 -3.44 9.39 -9.76
N ALA A 119 -3.00 9.64 -8.53
CA ALA A 119 -3.81 9.40 -7.34
C ALA A 119 -5.11 10.21 -7.36
N LEU A 120 -5.03 11.50 -7.68
CA LEU A 120 -6.20 12.38 -7.80
C LEU A 120 -7.16 11.94 -8.92
N ALA A 121 -6.64 11.36 -10.00
CA ALA A 121 -7.47 10.81 -11.07
C ALA A 121 -8.15 9.48 -10.69
N ALA A 122 -7.48 8.64 -9.88
CA ALA A 122 -7.96 7.31 -9.51
C ALA A 122 -8.94 7.31 -8.34
N ILE A 123 -8.80 8.26 -7.40
CA ILE A 123 -9.66 8.33 -6.21
C ILE A 123 -11.03 8.91 -6.60
N GLU A 124 -12.10 8.19 -6.27
CA GLU A 124 -13.49 8.63 -6.48
C GLU A 124 -14.03 9.47 -5.31
N GLU A 125 -13.56 9.23 -4.10
CA GLU A 125 -14.04 9.91 -2.89
C GLU A 125 -13.56 11.37 -2.86
N VAL A 126 -14.46 12.32 -3.12
CA VAL A 126 -14.15 13.76 -3.23
C VAL A 126 -13.39 14.27 -2.02
N GLY A 127 -13.83 13.97 -0.80
CA GLY A 127 -13.16 14.45 0.40
C GLY A 127 -11.75 13.88 0.60
N LEU A 128 -11.46 12.67 0.10
CA LEU A 128 -10.10 12.13 0.10
C LEU A 128 -9.24 12.83 -0.97
N ARG A 129 -9.79 13.08 -2.16
CA ARG A 129 -9.11 13.84 -3.23
C ARG A 129 -8.69 15.23 -2.72
N ASP A 130 -9.59 15.94 -2.05
CA ASP A 130 -9.32 17.28 -1.51
C ASP A 130 -8.15 17.27 -0.52
N LEU A 131 -8.07 16.24 0.33
CA LEU A 131 -6.95 16.09 1.27
C LEU A 131 -5.63 15.79 0.54
N VAL A 132 -5.67 14.98 -0.51
CA VAL A 132 -4.51 14.69 -1.37
C VAL A 132 -4.09 15.93 -2.18
N GLU A 133 -5.03 16.74 -2.64
CA GLU A 133 -4.80 18.00 -3.36
C GLU A 133 -4.25 19.13 -2.46
N ARG A 134 -4.42 19.02 -1.14
CA ARG A 134 -3.81 19.95 -0.17
C ARG A 134 -2.47 19.49 0.38
N LEU A 135 -1.97 18.32 -0.02
CA LEU A 135 -0.60 17.93 0.30
C LEU A 135 0.39 18.97 -0.24
N GLY A 136 1.34 19.38 0.59
CA GLY A 136 2.49 20.15 0.10
C GLY A 136 3.36 19.32 -0.85
N THR A 137 4.31 19.96 -1.51
CA THR A 137 5.40 19.31 -2.23
C THR A 137 6.33 18.54 -1.30
N ALA A 138 7.14 17.61 -1.82
CA ALA A 138 8.05 16.76 -1.03
C ALA A 138 8.84 17.54 0.04
N GLY A 139 9.47 18.65 -0.32
CA GLY A 139 10.23 19.51 0.61
C GLY A 139 9.38 20.13 1.73
N SER A 140 8.10 20.37 1.47
CA SER A 140 7.15 20.99 2.41
C SER A 140 6.27 19.98 3.17
N ILE A 141 6.40 18.67 2.93
CA ILE A 141 5.65 17.64 3.68
C ILE A 141 6.52 16.72 4.51
N LEU A 142 7.83 16.63 4.21
CA LEU A 142 8.76 15.80 4.99
C LEU A 142 8.61 16.06 6.50
N PRO A 143 8.68 15.01 7.34
CA PRO A 143 8.54 15.16 8.78
C PRO A 143 9.61 16.13 9.29
N VAL A 144 9.24 16.98 10.24
CA VAL A 144 10.08 18.08 10.77
C VAL A 144 11.49 17.60 11.15
N ARG A 145 11.61 16.36 11.66
CA ARG A 145 12.89 15.73 12.01
C ARG A 145 13.83 15.54 10.80
N LYS A 146 13.28 15.25 9.61
CA LYS A 146 14.06 15.11 8.37
C LYS A 146 14.35 16.44 7.68
N ARG A 147 13.50 17.48 7.85
CA ARG A 147 13.80 18.84 7.35
C ARG A 147 15.06 19.43 7.98
N LYS A 148 15.24 19.25 9.29
CA LYS A 148 16.46 19.71 9.98
C LYS A 148 17.72 18.96 9.53
N LYS A 149 17.59 17.68 9.16
CA LYS A 149 18.72 16.88 8.66
C LYS A 149 19.10 17.25 7.21
N ALA A 150 18.11 17.42 6.33
CA ALA A 150 18.34 17.85 4.95
C ALA A 150 18.89 19.28 4.84
N ALA A 151 18.49 20.20 5.73
CA ALA A 151 19.07 21.55 5.80
C ALA A 151 20.53 21.53 6.31
N ALA A 152 20.86 20.66 7.27
CA ALA A 152 22.22 20.52 7.79
C ALA A 152 23.18 19.84 6.79
N GLU A 153 22.67 18.99 5.87
CA GLU A 153 23.46 18.34 4.82
C GLU A 153 23.62 19.22 3.55
N GLY A 154 22.95 20.38 3.48
CA GLY A 154 23.01 21.33 2.37
C GLY A 154 23.99 22.51 2.53
N GLU A 155 24.64 22.65 3.70
CA GLU A 155 25.54 23.77 4.02
C GLU A 155 27.05 23.43 3.94
N THR A 156 27.42 22.25 3.45
CA THR A 156 28.83 21.92 3.17
C THR A 156 29.01 21.56 1.70
N GLY A 157 29.29 22.56 0.86
CA GLY A 157 29.59 22.30 -0.54
C GLY A 157 29.77 23.53 -1.42
N THR A 158 30.71 24.43 -1.10
CA THR A 158 31.39 25.23 -2.13
C THR A 158 32.66 24.49 -2.58
N ALA A 159 32.85 24.52 -3.90
CA ALA A 159 33.71 23.67 -4.71
C ALA A 159 35.22 23.78 -4.45
N GLU A 160 35.98 22.72 -4.80
CA GLU A 160 37.03 22.83 -5.83
C GLU A 160 37.53 21.47 -6.35
N HIS A 161 38.12 21.55 -7.54
CA HIS A 161 38.49 20.53 -8.51
C HIS A 161 39.56 19.51 -8.07
N ALA A 162 39.45 18.25 -8.55
CA ALA A 162 40.59 17.45 -9.01
C ALA A 162 40.16 16.22 -9.83
N GLU A 163 40.45 16.30 -11.13
CA GLU A 163 41.07 15.29 -12.02
C GLU A 163 40.64 13.81 -12.02
N ALA A 164 40.32 13.33 -13.22
CA ALA A 164 39.95 11.96 -13.54
C ALA A 164 41.17 11.08 -13.85
N THR A 165 41.17 9.82 -13.38
CA THR A 165 41.91 8.69 -13.99
C THR A 165 41.17 7.37 -13.70
N PRO A 166 41.12 6.37 -14.61
CA PRO A 166 40.05 5.38 -14.63
C PRO A 166 40.42 3.96 -14.15
N ARG A 167 39.35 3.17 -13.92
CA ARG A 167 39.19 1.69 -13.95
C ARG A 167 39.18 0.93 -12.61
N LYS A 168 38.09 0.18 -12.41
CA LYS A 168 38.06 -1.31 -12.52
C LYS A 168 36.63 -1.83 -12.70
N LYS A 169 36.42 -2.66 -13.74
CA LYS A 169 35.15 -3.34 -14.02
C LYS A 169 34.81 -4.33 -12.89
N PRO A 170 33.56 -4.41 -12.41
CA PRO A 170 33.16 -5.46 -11.49
C PRO A 170 33.09 -6.82 -12.20
N LYS A 171 33.57 -7.86 -11.51
CA LYS A 171 33.60 -9.26 -11.98
C LYS A 171 32.17 -9.86 -12.03
N PRO A 172 31.90 -10.81 -12.93
CA PRO A 172 30.57 -11.40 -13.07
C PRO A 172 30.21 -12.25 -11.85
N ILE A 173 29.00 -12.03 -11.31
CA ILE A 173 28.40 -12.86 -10.26
C ILE A 173 28.03 -14.20 -10.90
N LYS A 174 28.59 -15.29 -10.36
CA LYS A 174 28.28 -16.66 -10.79
C LYS A 174 26.80 -16.98 -10.49
N ALA A 175 26.05 -17.32 -11.54
CA ALA A 175 24.70 -17.85 -11.44
C ALA A 175 24.69 -19.12 -10.57
N LYS A 176 23.93 -19.11 -9.46
CA LYS A 176 23.56 -20.34 -8.77
C LYS A 176 22.53 -21.06 -9.63
N ARG A 177 22.93 -22.21 -10.18
CA ARG A 177 22.06 -23.17 -10.86
C ARG A 177 20.92 -23.56 -9.92
N THR A 178 19.71 -23.17 -10.26
CA THR A 178 18.50 -23.83 -9.77
C THR A 178 18.46 -25.22 -10.37
N SER A 179 18.35 -26.24 -9.52
CA SER A 179 18.10 -27.60 -9.97
C SER A 179 16.60 -27.74 -10.27
N PRO A 180 16.19 -28.32 -11.41
CA PRO A 180 14.78 -28.54 -11.70
C PRO A 180 14.23 -29.65 -10.80
N PRO A 181 13.00 -29.53 -10.24
CA PRO A 181 12.36 -30.64 -9.57
C PRO A 181 12.04 -31.75 -10.58
N LYS A 182 12.45 -32.98 -10.24
CA LYS A 182 12.32 -34.19 -11.06
C LYS A 182 10.85 -34.51 -11.36
N SER A 183 10.53 -34.67 -12.63
CA SER A 183 9.31 -35.31 -13.11
C SER A 183 9.23 -36.76 -12.63
N LYS A 184 8.21 -37.13 -11.86
CA LYS A 184 7.79 -38.53 -11.72
C LYS A 184 6.58 -38.74 -12.62
N ARG A 185 6.82 -39.34 -13.79
CA ARG A 185 5.78 -39.83 -14.70
C ARG A 185 5.57 -41.33 -14.44
N LYS A 186 4.29 -41.69 -14.32
CA LYS A 186 3.62 -42.97 -14.63
C LYS A 186 3.88 -44.19 -13.75
N ARG A 187 2.77 -44.76 -13.27
CA ARG A 187 2.27 -46.02 -13.83
C ARG A 187 0.75 -46.02 -13.87
N ALA A 188 0.22 -46.19 -15.07
CA ALA A 188 -1.15 -46.58 -15.32
C ALA A 188 -1.37 -47.99 -14.73
N ARG A 189 -2.52 -48.21 -14.11
CA ARG A 189 -3.06 -49.54 -13.92
C ARG A 189 -4.45 -49.55 -14.53
N SER A 190 -4.59 -50.48 -15.46
CA SER A 190 -5.72 -50.80 -16.32
C SER A 190 -7.00 -51.06 -15.53
N GLU A 191 -8.10 -50.49 -16.01
CA GLU A 191 -9.46 -50.93 -15.74
C GLU A 191 -9.70 -52.33 -16.30
N PRO A 192 -10.50 -53.18 -15.63
CA PRO A 192 -11.30 -54.18 -16.31
C PRO A 192 -12.68 -53.61 -16.63
N VAL A 193 -13.04 -53.78 -17.90
CA VAL A 193 -14.37 -53.58 -18.47
C VAL A 193 -15.31 -54.67 -17.95
N GLU A 194 -16.45 -54.27 -17.39
CA GLU A 194 -17.65 -55.11 -17.34
C GLU A 194 -18.83 -54.31 -17.86
N THR A 195 -19.40 -54.80 -18.96
CA THR A 195 -20.60 -54.31 -19.63
C THR A 195 -21.87 -54.91 -19.02
N PRO A 196 -23.05 -54.35 -19.32
CA PRO A 196 -24.23 -54.40 -18.46
C PRO A 196 -25.22 -55.52 -18.82
N ALA A 197 -26.07 -55.92 -17.87
CA ALA A 197 -27.29 -56.66 -18.16
C ALA A 197 -28.40 -56.38 -17.13
N HIS A 198 -29.55 -55.90 -17.67
CA HIS A 198 -30.93 -56.17 -17.25
C HIS A 198 -31.39 -55.72 -15.84
N ALA A 199 -32.66 -55.40 -15.55
CA ALA A 199 -33.91 -55.06 -16.22
C ALA A 199 -34.96 -55.05 -15.08
N ALA A 200 -35.97 -54.17 -15.15
CA ALA A 200 -37.20 -54.15 -14.33
C ALA A 200 -37.00 -53.94 -12.81
N ASN A 201 -37.75 -53.09 -12.11
CA ASN A 201 -39.19 -52.84 -12.13
C ASN A 201 -39.45 -51.45 -11.53
#